data_AF-A0AAU5K5J0-F1
#
_entry.id   AF-A0AAU5K5J0-F1
#
_cell.length_a   1.000
_cell.length_b   1.000
_cell.length_c   1.000
_cell.angle_alpha   90.00
_cell.angle_beta   90.00
_cell.angle_gamma   90.00
#
_symmetry.space_group_name_H-M   'P 1'
#
loop_
_entity.id
_entity.type
_entity.pdbx_description
1 polymer ?
#
loop_
_entity_poly.entity_id
_entity_poly.type
_entity_poly.pdbx_seq_one_letter_code
_entity_poly.pdbx_strand_id
1 'polypeptide(L)'
;MVDQDNRRYAFLSATFLSKQYKSIPDETLDNAIFFFGAKRSWLFPTNREEMLEARSQPSKYLEFDDDFKSLVLQKKERGLVFWLLPDKSYSNASKFIEAITDPVSKENYRPLILDEDWWLTRFNSKDAKFCKDARSITSNFKQGDFDYDPVMELLYQSNPTLVPTLYWAES
;
A
#
# COMPACT_ATOMS: atom_id res chain seq x y z
N MET A 1 -0.64 -27.15 -5.69
CA MET A 1 -1.37 -26.43 -4.63
C MET A 1 -0.51 -25.26 -4.25
N VAL A 2 -0.96 -24.03 -4.51
CA VAL A 2 -0.28 -22.84 -3.98
C VAL A 2 -0.58 -22.82 -2.51
N ASP A 3 0.45 -22.86 -1.68
CA ASP A 3 0.32 -22.73 -0.23
C ASP A 3 -0.29 -21.36 0.05
N GLN A 4 -1.60 -21.31 0.34
CA GLN A 4 -2.33 -20.04 0.54
C GLN A 4 -1.81 -19.27 1.77
N ASP A 5 -1.03 -19.95 2.61
CA ASP A 5 -0.53 -19.52 3.91
C ASP A 5 0.70 -18.59 3.83
N ASN A 6 1.24 -18.34 2.64
CA ASN A 6 2.45 -17.51 2.48
C ASN A 6 2.22 -16.25 1.64
N ARG A 7 0.97 -15.82 1.45
CA ARG A 7 0.66 -14.58 0.72
C ARG A 7 1.10 -13.37 1.52
N ARG A 8 1.55 -12.34 0.81
CA ARG A 8 1.98 -11.08 1.42
C ARG A 8 0.83 -10.10 1.46
N TYR A 9 0.68 -9.39 2.57
CA TYR A 9 -0.31 -8.33 2.72
C TYR A 9 0.30 -6.97 2.38
N ALA A 10 -0.45 -6.11 1.70
CA ALA A 10 -0.12 -4.70 1.49
C ALA A 10 -1.11 -3.84 2.28
N PHE A 11 -0.65 -3.15 3.33
CA PHE A 11 -1.48 -2.25 4.12
C PHE A 11 -1.46 -0.83 3.54
N LEU A 12 -2.63 -0.33 3.16
CA LEU A 12 -2.73 0.91 2.38
C LEU A 12 -2.77 2.19 3.23
N SER A 13 -3.09 2.08 4.52
CA SER A 13 -3.34 3.23 5.39
C SER A 13 -2.57 3.11 6.69
N ALA A 14 -1.66 4.05 6.93
CA ALA A 14 -0.98 4.16 8.21
C ALA A 14 -1.98 4.42 9.36
N THR A 15 -3.07 5.14 9.10
CA THR A 15 -4.10 5.43 10.11
C THR A 15 -4.95 4.23 10.47
N PHE A 16 -5.32 3.37 9.52
CA PHE A 16 -6.03 2.14 9.88
C PHE A 16 -5.08 1.11 10.47
N LEU A 17 -3.88 0.96 9.90
CA LEU A 17 -2.90 0.04 10.43
C LEU A 17 -2.50 0.37 11.87
N SER A 18 -2.28 1.64 12.21
CA SER A 18 -1.91 2.05 13.58
C SER A 18 -2.95 1.68 14.64
N LYS A 19 -4.21 1.49 14.24
CA LYS A 19 -5.31 1.10 15.14
C LYS A 19 -5.42 -0.41 15.36
N GLN A 20 -4.87 -1.22 14.46
CA GLN A 20 -5.10 -2.67 14.43
C GLN A 20 -3.81 -3.48 14.42
N TYR A 21 -2.63 -2.87 14.30
CA TYR A 21 -1.37 -3.63 14.16
C TYR A 21 -1.13 -4.61 15.32
N LYS A 22 -1.58 -4.31 16.54
CA LYS A 22 -1.45 -5.21 17.71
C LYS A 22 -2.29 -6.49 17.60
N SER A 23 -3.31 -6.55 16.74
CA SER A 23 -4.11 -7.75 16.49
C SER A 23 -3.69 -8.53 15.25
N ILE A 24 -2.69 -8.03 14.51
CA ILE A 24 -2.15 -8.72 13.33
C ILE A 24 -1.00 -9.62 13.81
N PRO A 25 -0.95 -10.90 13.42
CA PRO A 25 0.17 -11.78 13.75
C PRO A 25 1.52 -11.18 13.35
N ASP A 26 2.54 -11.32 14.20
CA ASP A 26 3.88 -10.76 13.97
C ASP A 26 4.50 -11.24 12.66
N GLU A 27 4.30 -12.53 12.30
CA GLU A 27 4.79 -13.09 11.03
C GLU A 27 4.14 -12.41 9.81
N THR A 28 2.84 -12.14 9.89
CA THR A 28 2.10 -11.40 8.87
C THR A 28 2.63 -9.97 8.77
N LEU A 29 2.81 -9.29 9.91
CA LEU A 29 3.39 -7.95 9.94
C LEU A 29 4.81 -7.95 9.40
N ASP A 30 5.66 -8.92 9.74
CA ASP A 30 7.05 -9.01 9.32
C ASP A 30 7.19 -9.22 7.81
N ASN A 31 6.25 -9.92 7.19
CA ASN A 31 6.23 -10.09 5.73
C ASN A 31 5.54 -8.92 5.00
N ALA A 32 4.64 -8.17 5.65
CA ALA A 32 3.80 -7.18 4.97
C ALA A 32 4.55 -6.01 4.31
N ILE A 33 3.91 -5.43 3.29
CA ILE A 33 4.26 -4.15 2.65
C ILE A 33 3.38 -3.06 3.24
N PHE A 34 3.96 -1.91 3.53
CA PHE A 34 3.23 -0.70 3.92
C PHE A 34 3.21 0.26 2.74
N PHE A 35 2.06 0.38 2.09
CA PHE A 35 1.89 1.14 0.85
C PHE A 35 1.02 2.37 1.14
N PHE A 36 1.60 3.46 1.63
CA PHE A 36 0.83 4.55 2.21
C PHE A 36 0.61 5.71 1.23
N GLY A 37 -0.65 6.15 1.10
CA GLY A 37 -1.04 7.40 0.42
C GLY A 37 -0.65 8.69 1.16
N ALA A 38 0.38 8.64 2.00
CA ALA A 38 0.78 9.69 2.93
C ALA A 38 2.22 10.15 2.66
N LYS A 39 2.62 11.26 3.29
CA LYS A 39 4.04 11.67 3.36
C LYS A 39 4.72 11.00 4.55
N ARG A 40 5.99 10.63 4.37
CA ARG A 40 6.86 10.17 5.48
C ARG A 40 6.96 11.20 6.62
N SER A 41 7.01 12.49 6.26
CA SER A 41 7.11 13.60 7.21
C SER A 41 5.88 13.77 8.10
N TRP A 42 4.71 13.23 7.71
CA TRP A 42 3.52 13.28 8.55
C TRP A 42 3.65 12.40 9.80
N LEU A 43 4.32 11.25 9.69
CA LEU A 43 4.62 10.38 10.85
C LEU A 43 5.95 10.75 11.52
N PHE A 44 6.92 11.21 10.73
CA PHE A 44 8.29 11.43 11.18
C PHE A 44 8.80 12.82 10.77
N PRO A 45 8.20 13.90 11.26
CA PRO A 45 8.68 15.25 10.96
C PRO A 45 10.08 15.45 11.56
N THR A 46 10.94 16.12 10.79
CA THR A 46 12.35 16.37 11.14
C THR A 46 12.65 17.85 11.37
N ASN A 47 11.74 18.73 10.92
CA ASN A 47 11.86 20.17 11.05
C ASN A 47 10.51 20.81 11.43
N ARG A 48 10.53 22.12 11.69
CA ARG A 48 9.36 22.88 12.14
C ARG A 48 8.24 22.90 11.10
N GLU A 49 8.56 22.99 9.82
CA GLU A 49 7.57 23.04 8.75
C GLU A 49 6.82 21.71 8.64
N GLU A 50 7.57 20.60 8.58
CA GLU A 50 7.00 19.24 8.59
C GLU A 50 6.16 18.99 9.85
N MET A 51 6.59 19.49 11.01
CA MET A 51 5.84 19.38 12.26
C MET A 51 4.49 20.10 12.19
N LEU A 52 4.45 21.29 11.60
CA LEU A 52 3.21 22.05 11.42
C LEU A 52 2.29 21.37 10.39
N GLU A 53 2.85 20.89 9.28
CA GLU A 53 2.10 20.15 8.27
C GLU A 53 1.51 18.84 8.84
N ALA A 54 2.27 18.10 9.62
CA ALA A 54 1.81 16.87 10.27
C ALA A 54 0.65 17.15 11.25
N ARG A 55 0.70 18.28 11.98
CA ARG A 55 -0.40 18.73 12.88
C ARG A 55 -1.66 19.15 12.15
N SER A 56 -1.54 19.67 10.92
CA SER A 56 -2.71 20.08 10.13
C SER A 56 -3.40 18.90 9.44
N GLN A 57 -2.79 17.72 9.42
CA GLN A 57 -3.42 16.55 8.83
C GLN A 57 -4.63 16.11 9.67
N PRO A 58 -5.73 15.65 9.03
CA PRO A 58 -6.91 15.19 9.74
C PRO A 58 -6.63 13.94 10.59
N SER A 59 -5.68 13.12 10.13
CA SER A 59 -5.15 12.00 10.92
C SER A 59 -4.12 12.52 11.91
N LYS A 60 -4.28 12.14 13.18
CA LYS A 60 -3.39 12.52 14.29
C LYS A 60 -2.09 11.71 14.27
N TYR A 61 -1.32 11.78 13.16
CA TYR A 61 -0.13 10.97 12.94
C TYR A 61 0.93 11.09 14.04
N LEU A 62 1.06 12.29 14.64
CA LEU A 62 2.01 12.53 15.74
C LEU A 62 1.64 11.78 17.01
N GLU A 63 0.35 11.51 17.22
CA GLU A 63 -0.20 10.78 18.37
C GLU A 63 -0.16 9.26 18.17
N PHE A 64 0.36 8.76 17.05
CA PHE A 64 0.52 7.32 16.87
C PHE A 64 1.49 6.75 17.90
N ASP A 65 1.15 5.55 18.36
CA ASP A 65 1.92 4.74 19.31
C ASP A 65 3.38 4.54 18.83
N ASP A 66 4.33 4.62 19.76
CA ASP A 66 5.75 4.62 19.44
C ASP A 66 6.27 3.25 18.95
N ASP A 67 5.64 2.15 19.37
CA ASP A 67 5.94 0.81 18.85
C ASP A 67 5.50 0.71 17.39
N PHE A 68 4.33 1.27 17.04
CA PHE A 68 3.89 1.36 15.64
C PHE A 68 4.87 2.17 14.78
N LYS A 69 5.30 3.33 15.27
CA LYS A 69 6.29 4.15 14.57
C LYS A 69 7.61 3.40 14.38
N SER A 70 8.05 2.67 15.39
CA SER A 70 9.26 1.83 15.34
C SER A 70 9.13 0.72 14.31
N LEU A 71 7.98 0.04 14.25
CA LEU A 71 7.67 -0.96 13.22
C LEU A 71 7.76 -0.37 11.81
N VAL A 72 7.18 0.82 11.59
CA VAL A 72 7.24 1.49 10.28
C VAL A 72 8.69 1.84 9.90
N LEU A 73 9.53 2.28 10.85
CA LEU A 73 10.96 2.55 10.59
C LEU A 73 11.74 1.29 10.24
N GLN A 74 11.57 0.21 11.00
CA GLN A 74 12.20 -1.09 10.71
C GLN A 74 11.80 -1.60 9.31
N LYS A 75 10.53 -1.47 8.95
CA LYS A 75 10.03 -1.82 7.62
C LYS A 75 10.63 -0.96 6.53
N LYS A 76 10.81 0.34 6.78
CA LYS A 76 11.41 1.25 5.82
C LYS A 76 12.86 0.86 5.53
N GLU A 77 13.63 0.49 6.55
CA GLU A 77 15.02 0.03 6.40
C GLU A 77 15.13 -1.25 5.54
N ARG A 78 14.10 -2.10 5.59
CA ARG A 78 13.97 -3.31 4.76
C ARG A 78 13.44 -3.05 3.35
N GLY A 79 13.16 -1.79 2.99
CA GLY A 79 12.58 -1.45 1.70
C GLY A 79 11.13 -1.90 1.52
N LEU A 80 10.37 -2.03 2.62
CA LEU A 80 8.97 -2.52 2.61
C LEU A 80 7.95 -1.41 2.92
N VAL A 81 8.34 -0.14 2.81
CA VAL A 81 7.44 1.01 2.99
C VAL A 81 7.53 1.91 1.77
N PHE A 82 6.38 2.16 1.14
CA PHE A 82 6.21 3.14 0.09
C PHE A 82 5.36 4.30 0.58
N TRP A 83 5.78 5.51 0.21
CA TRP A 83 5.07 6.76 0.47
C TRP A 83 4.71 7.37 -0.87
N LEU A 84 3.42 7.49 -1.19
CA LEU A 84 3.02 8.07 -2.47
C LEU A 84 3.32 9.57 -2.51
N LEU A 85 3.13 10.28 -1.40
CA LEU A 85 3.37 11.71 -1.33
C LEU A 85 4.81 12.03 -0.91
N PRO A 86 5.41 13.11 -1.45
CA PRO A 86 4.78 14.17 -2.25
C PRO A 86 4.72 13.88 -3.76
N ASP A 87 5.44 12.88 -4.25
CA ASP A 87 5.70 12.70 -5.69
C ASP A 87 4.47 12.32 -6.51
N LYS A 88 3.48 11.69 -5.88
CA LYS A 88 2.26 11.21 -6.55
C LYS A 88 2.52 10.29 -7.74
N SER A 89 3.67 9.60 -7.72
CA SER A 89 4.17 8.82 -8.86
C SER A 89 3.88 7.33 -8.72
N TYR A 90 2.86 6.85 -9.44
CA TYR A 90 2.60 5.41 -9.55
C TYR A 90 3.69 4.67 -10.35
N SER A 91 4.44 5.36 -11.20
CA SER A 91 5.63 4.77 -11.83
C SER A 91 6.72 4.44 -10.79
N ASN A 92 6.90 5.28 -9.77
CA ASN A 92 7.79 4.97 -8.64
C ASN A 92 7.21 3.85 -7.77
N ALA A 93 5.88 3.83 -7.58
CA ALA A 93 5.21 2.74 -6.89
C ALA A 93 5.39 1.39 -7.58
N SER A 94 5.32 1.36 -8.92
CA SER A 94 5.58 0.15 -9.71
C SER A 94 6.99 -0.37 -9.48
N LYS A 95 7.99 0.49 -9.63
CA LYS A 95 9.40 0.13 -9.38
C LYS A 95 9.64 -0.37 -7.95
N PHE A 96 8.96 0.23 -6.98
CA PHE A 96 9.01 -0.21 -5.58
C PHE A 96 8.47 -1.63 -5.43
N ILE A 97 7.29 -1.94 -6.00
CA ILE A 97 6.70 -3.27 -5.95
C ILE A 97 7.61 -4.29 -6.66
N GLU A 98 8.11 -3.96 -7.85
CA GLU A 98 9.00 -4.80 -8.65
C GLU A 98 10.34 -5.13 -7.98
N ALA A 99 10.77 -4.34 -7.00
CA ALA A 99 11.99 -4.59 -6.24
C ALA A 99 11.81 -5.66 -5.15
N ILE A 100 10.57 -6.08 -4.86
CA ILE A 100 10.25 -6.98 -3.75
C ILE A 100 10.00 -8.39 -4.28
N THR A 101 10.64 -9.37 -3.63
CA THR A 101 10.42 -10.79 -3.91
C THR A 101 9.07 -11.26 -3.36
N ASP A 102 8.27 -11.85 -4.24
CA ASP A 102 7.01 -12.51 -3.92
C ASP A 102 7.31 -13.83 -3.18
N PRO A 103 6.86 -13.98 -1.93
CA PRO A 103 7.07 -15.20 -1.16
C PRO A 103 6.38 -16.43 -1.77
N VAL A 104 5.37 -16.26 -2.63
CA VAL A 104 4.64 -17.35 -3.26
C VAL A 104 5.35 -17.84 -4.52
N SER A 105 5.62 -16.94 -5.47
CA SER A 105 6.27 -17.33 -6.73
C SER A 105 7.79 -17.46 -6.64
N LYS A 106 8.42 -16.90 -5.59
CA LYS A 106 9.88 -16.78 -5.40
C LYS A 106 10.59 -15.88 -6.42
N GLU A 107 9.83 -15.26 -7.32
CA GLU A 107 10.28 -14.22 -8.23
C GLU A 107 9.90 -12.85 -7.68
N ASN A 108 10.41 -11.78 -8.28
CA ASN A 108 9.94 -10.44 -7.94
C ASN A 108 8.49 -10.23 -8.40
N TYR A 109 7.77 -9.36 -7.69
CA TYR A 109 6.46 -8.91 -8.17
C TYR A 109 6.57 -8.25 -9.54
N ARG A 110 5.46 -8.32 -10.29
CA ARG A 110 5.33 -7.68 -11.60
C ARG A 110 5.13 -6.18 -11.44
N PRO A 111 5.48 -5.39 -12.47
CA PRO A 111 5.08 -3.98 -12.55
C PRO A 111 3.57 -3.83 -12.34
N LEU A 112 3.19 -2.68 -11.78
CA LEU A 112 1.79 -2.29 -11.73
C LEU A 112 1.29 -2.08 -13.17
N ILE A 113 0.06 -2.50 -13.44
CA ILE A 113 -0.59 -2.30 -14.72
C ILE A 113 -1.02 -0.83 -14.82
N LEU A 114 -0.10 0.04 -15.23
CA LEU A 114 -0.33 1.47 -15.42
C LEU A 114 -0.72 1.81 -16.87
N ASP A 115 -1.35 0.85 -17.56
CA ASP A 115 -1.79 0.95 -18.95
C ASP A 115 -3.31 1.16 -19.00
N GLU A 116 -3.74 2.37 -19.36
CA GLU A 116 -5.17 2.69 -19.47
C GLU A 116 -5.89 1.83 -20.50
N ASP A 117 -5.27 1.54 -21.65
CA ASP A 117 -5.91 0.76 -22.70
C ASP A 117 -6.16 -0.66 -22.22
N TRP A 118 -5.24 -1.23 -21.42
CA TRP A 118 -5.45 -2.52 -20.77
C TRP A 118 -6.68 -2.50 -19.87
N TRP A 119 -6.82 -1.47 -19.02
CA TRP A 119 -7.98 -1.34 -18.12
C TRP A 119 -9.29 -1.12 -18.88
N LEU A 120 -9.28 -0.40 -19.99
CA LEU A 120 -10.51 -0.11 -20.74
C LEU A 120 -10.93 -1.25 -21.68
N THR A 121 -10.01 -2.14 -22.07
CA THR A 121 -10.28 -3.16 -23.11
C THR A 121 -10.13 -4.60 -22.64
N ARG A 122 -9.28 -4.87 -21.65
CA ARG A 122 -8.95 -6.23 -21.20
C ARG A 122 -9.43 -6.54 -19.78
N PHE A 123 -9.49 -5.53 -18.92
CA PHE A 123 -10.02 -5.72 -17.57
C PHE A 123 -11.49 -6.13 -17.63
N ASN A 124 -11.78 -7.27 -17.00
CA ASN A 124 -13.14 -7.77 -16.85
C ASN A 124 -13.66 -7.40 -15.46
N SER A 125 -14.62 -6.48 -15.40
CA SER A 125 -15.21 -6.01 -14.14
C SER A 125 -15.92 -7.09 -13.31
N LYS A 126 -16.19 -8.27 -13.90
CA LYS A 126 -16.71 -9.43 -13.17
C LYS A 126 -15.65 -10.10 -12.29
N ASP A 127 -14.38 -9.95 -12.64
CA ASP A 127 -13.25 -10.52 -11.91
C ASP A 127 -12.67 -9.54 -10.87
N ALA A 128 -13.23 -8.33 -10.81
CA ALA A 128 -12.86 -7.29 -9.86
C ALA A 128 -13.11 -7.71 -8.41
N LYS A 129 -12.24 -7.27 -7.50
CA LYS A 129 -12.34 -7.56 -6.06
C LYS A 129 -12.73 -6.35 -5.22
N PHE A 130 -12.25 -5.18 -5.61
CA PHE A 130 -12.33 -3.93 -4.86
C PHE A 130 -12.97 -2.82 -5.69
N CYS A 131 -12.59 -2.67 -6.97
CA CYS A 131 -13.12 -1.62 -7.84
C CYS A 131 -13.52 -2.17 -9.22
N LYS A 132 -14.77 -1.97 -9.61
CA LYS A 132 -15.30 -2.46 -10.90
C LYS A 132 -15.13 -1.45 -12.05
N ASP A 133 -14.90 -0.19 -11.73
CA ASP A 133 -14.84 0.88 -12.72
C ASP A 133 -13.39 1.14 -13.17
N ALA A 134 -13.07 0.66 -14.37
CA ALA A 134 -11.78 0.87 -15.01
C ALA A 134 -11.38 2.35 -15.08
N ARG A 135 -12.33 3.26 -15.31
CA ARG A 135 -12.04 4.70 -15.43
C ARG A 135 -11.63 5.31 -14.09
N SER A 136 -12.28 4.90 -13.01
CA SER A 136 -11.87 5.28 -11.66
C SER A 136 -10.44 4.83 -11.37
N ILE A 137 -10.08 3.60 -11.75
CA ILE A 137 -8.72 3.05 -11.56
C ILE A 137 -7.69 3.86 -12.35
N THR A 138 -7.94 4.08 -13.64
CA THR A 138 -6.98 4.78 -14.52
C THR A 138 -6.83 6.25 -14.16
N SER A 139 -7.94 6.91 -13.84
CA SER A 139 -7.93 8.27 -13.34
C SER A 139 -7.09 8.38 -12.06
N ASN A 140 -7.27 7.45 -11.11
CA ASN A 140 -6.59 7.50 -9.81
C ASN A 140 -5.06 7.44 -9.96
N PHE A 141 -4.53 6.48 -10.73
CA PHE A 141 -3.07 6.39 -10.89
C PHE A 141 -2.48 7.48 -11.79
N LYS A 142 -3.26 8.04 -12.74
CA LYS A 142 -2.80 9.14 -13.60
C LYS A 142 -2.74 10.48 -12.87
N GLN A 143 -3.71 10.74 -12.00
CA GLN A 143 -3.75 11.97 -11.19
C GLN A 143 -2.86 11.85 -9.94
N GLY A 144 -2.41 10.63 -9.63
CA GLY A 144 -1.61 10.37 -8.44
C GLY A 144 -2.45 10.52 -7.16
N ASP A 145 -3.73 10.19 -7.27
CA ASP A 145 -4.66 10.10 -6.15
C ASP A 145 -4.46 8.78 -5.41
N PHE A 146 -5.12 8.62 -4.26
CA PHE A 146 -4.97 7.44 -3.41
C PHE A 146 -6.32 7.01 -2.85
N ASP A 147 -7.26 6.75 -3.74
CA ASP A 147 -8.55 6.20 -3.32
C ASP A 147 -8.36 4.71 -3.10
N TYR A 148 -8.76 4.22 -1.93
CA TYR A 148 -8.39 2.87 -1.51
C TYR A 148 -8.86 1.79 -2.50
N ASP A 149 -10.13 1.80 -2.91
CA ASP A 149 -10.66 0.76 -3.80
C ASP A 149 -9.94 0.70 -5.16
N PRO A 150 -9.74 1.82 -5.89
CA PRO A 150 -8.89 1.85 -7.08
C PRO A 150 -7.47 1.31 -6.88
N VAL A 151 -6.79 1.70 -5.79
CA VAL A 151 -5.42 1.28 -5.51
C VAL A 151 -5.35 -0.20 -5.16
N MET A 152 -6.31 -0.70 -4.37
CA MET A 152 -6.41 -2.11 -4.04
C MET A 152 -6.64 -2.95 -5.29
N GLU A 153 -7.55 -2.52 -6.18
CA GLU A 153 -7.76 -3.22 -7.45
C GLU A 153 -6.51 -3.22 -8.34
N LEU A 154 -5.82 -2.08 -8.43
CA LEU A 154 -4.56 -1.96 -9.18
C LEU A 154 -3.51 -2.94 -8.65
N LEU A 155 -3.29 -2.99 -7.34
CA LEU A 155 -2.34 -3.91 -6.71
C LEU A 155 -2.71 -5.37 -6.99
N TYR A 156 -3.98 -5.73 -6.80
CA TYR A 156 -4.46 -7.11 -6.94
C TYR A 156 -4.40 -7.61 -8.39
N GLN A 157 -4.88 -6.84 -9.36
CA GLN A 157 -4.87 -7.25 -10.77
C GLN A 157 -3.45 -7.34 -11.33
N SER A 158 -2.54 -6.48 -10.84
CA SER A 158 -1.12 -6.54 -11.22
C SER A 158 -0.42 -7.74 -10.60
N ASN A 159 -0.72 -8.05 -9.33
CA ASN A 159 -0.06 -9.09 -8.55
C ASN A 159 -1.07 -9.85 -7.66
N PRO A 160 -1.74 -10.90 -8.15
CA PRO A 160 -2.80 -11.59 -7.42
C PRO A 160 -2.38 -12.31 -6.12
N THR A 161 -1.07 -12.51 -5.91
CA THR A 161 -0.50 -13.07 -4.67
C THR A 161 -0.27 -12.01 -3.59
N LEU A 162 -0.30 -10.73 -3.95
CA LEU A 162 -0.27 -9.59 -3.04
C LEU A 162 -1.70 -9.26 -2.60
N VAL A 163 -1.95 -9.23 -1.29
CA VAL A 163 -3.29 -9.03 -0.71
C VAL A 163 -3.43 -7.58 -0.23
N PRO A 164 -4.11 -6.70 -1.00
CA PRO A 164 -4.33 -5.33 -0.58
C PRO A 164 -5.27 -5.31 0.62
N THR A 165 -4.92 -4.54 1.65
CA THR A 165 -5.58 -4.59 2.95
C THR A 165 -5.75 -3.20 3.53
N LEU A 166 -7.00 -2.87 3.88
CA LEU A 166 -7.34 -1.65 4.60
C LEU A 166 -7.66 -1.94 6.07
N TYR A 167 -8.47 -2.96 6.30
CA TYR A 167 -8.86 -3.47 7.61
C TYR A 167 -8.39 -4.90 7.76
N TRP A 168 -7.85 -5.23 8.92
CA TRP A 168 -7.54 -6.59 9.31
C TRP A 168 -8.84 -7.25 9.79
N ALA A 169 -9.42 -8.10 8.95
CA ALA A 169 -10.40 -9.06 9.39
C ALA A 169 -9.63 -10.34 9.73
N GLU A 170 -9.78 -10.85 10.96
CA GLU A 170 -9.30 -12.20 11.30
C GLU A 170 -9.80 -13.17 10.22
N SER A 171 -8.86 -13.80 9.50
CA SER A 171 -9.16 -14.77 8.44
C SER A 171 -9.41 -16.14 9.04
#